data_AF-A0A2K2VUJ7-F1
#
_entry.id   AF-A0A2K2VUJ7-F1
#
_cell.length_a   1.000
_cell.length_b   1.000
_cell.length_c   1.000
_cell.angle_alpha   90.00
_cell.angle_beta   90.00
_cell.angle_gamma   90.00
#
_symmetry.space_group_name_H-M   'P 1'
#
loop_
_entity.id
_entity.type
_entity.pdbx_description
1 polymer ?
#
loop_
_entity_poly.entity_id
_entity_poly.type
_entity_poly.pdbx_seq_one_letter_code
_entity_poly.pdbx_strand_id
1 'polypeptide(L)'
;QEATRAEHIIAAEALKFEDWLRTLEVVPTIVSLRRKAEEIRRAEIGRTLGQLDSLPPEQIDALQVLTQSIVNKVLHDPILFLKRSSSRTQKDVHLDVARRLFSLDEDRPEMVDNELQISVGSN
;
A
#
# COMPACT_ATOMS: atom_id res chain seq x y z
N GLN A 1 -41.35 -3.12 28.09
CA GLN A 1 -40.27 -4.14 28.16
C GLN A 1 -39.76 -4.53 26.76
N GLU A 2 -40.63 -4.62 25.74
CA GLU A 2 -40.22 -4.72 24.32
C GLU A 2 -39.28 -3.60 23.86
N ALA A 3 -39.58 -2.33 24.18
CA ALA A 3 -38.83 -1.17 23.69
C ALA A 3 -37.35 -1.19 24.11
N THR A 4 -37.05 -1.51 25.36
CA THR A 4 -35.67 -1.60 25.88
C THR A 4 -34.88 -2.75 25.24
N ARG A 5 -35.55 -3.87 24.89
CA ARG A 5 -34.91 -4.96 24.14
C ARG A 5 -34.64 -4.57 22.69
N ALA A 6 -35.57 -3.86 22.05
CA ALA A 6 -35.39 -3.34 20.71
C ALA A 6 -34.24 -2.32 20.65
N GLU A 7 -34.13 -1.42 21.64
CA GLU A 7 -33.03 -0.45 21.76
C GLU A 7 -31.66 -1.13 21.91
N HIS A 8 -31.56 -2.20 22.71
CA HIS A 8 -30.31 -2.95 22.84
C HIS A 8 -29.91 -3.69 21.54
N ILE A 9 -30.88 -4.22 20.80
CA ILE A 9 -30.62 -4.86 19.50
C ILE A 9 -30.15 -3.81 18.48
N ILE A 10 -30.80 -2.65 18.43
CA ILE A 10 -30.41 -1.54 17.55
C ILE A 10 -29.01 -1.01 17.91
N ALA A 11 -28.70 -0.84 19.20
CA ALA A 11 -27.36 -0.42 19.64
C ALA A 11 -26.27 -1.43 19.28
N ALA A 12 -26.55 -2.73 19.43
CA ALA A 12 -25.61 -3.79 19.04
C ALA A 12 -25.39 -3.83 17.52
N GLU A 13 -26.43 -3.60 16.72
CA GLU A 13 -26.32 -3.58 15.26
C GLU A 13 -25.61 -2.32 14.75
N ALA A 14 -25.85 -1.17 15.40
CA ALA A 14 -25.13 0.06 15.13
C ALA A 14 -23.62 -0.09 15.38
N LEU A 15 -23.22 -0.78 16.46
CA LEU A 15 -21.82 -1.06 16.76
C LEU A 15 -21.14 -1.96 15.73
N LYS A 16 -21.84 -2.99 15.23
CA LYS A 16 -21.34 -3.86 14.14
C LYS A 16 -21.21 -3.09 12.83
N PHE A 17 -22.17 -2.24 12.51
CA PHE A 17 -22.13 -1.40 11.32
C PHE A 17 -20.98 -0.40 11.39
N GLU A 18 -20.73 0.19 12.56
CA GLU A 18 -19.59 1.06 12.80
C GLU A 18 -18.27 0.28 12.67
N ASP A 19 -18.16 -0.95 13.21
CA ASP A 19 -17.00 -1.82 13.03
C ASP A 19 -16.74 -2.17 11.57
N TRP A 20 -17.80 -2.42 10.81
CA TRP A 20 -17.73 -2.69 9.39
C TRP A 20 -17.26 -1.46 8.60
N LEU A 21 -17.82 -0.27 8.86
CA LEU A 21 -17.32 0.99 8.28
C LEU A 21 -15.84 1.23 8.64
N ARG A 22 -15.44 0.90 9.87
CA ARG A 22 -14.03 0.96 10.33
C ARG A 22 -13.10 -0.04 9.62
N THR A 23 -13.60 -1.02 8.87
CA THR A 23 -12.76 -1.85 7.98
C THR A 23 -12.53 -1.21 6.61
N LEU A 24 -13.39 -0.27 6.21
CA LEU A 24 -13.29 0.42 4.93
C LEU A 24 -12.26 1.55 4.95
N GLU A 25 -11.98 2.17 6.11
CA GLU A 25 -11.00 3.26 6.25
C GLU A 25 -9.56 2.85 5.90
N VAL A 26 -9.20 1.58 6.11
CA VAL A 26 -7.86 1.06 5.78
C VAL A 26 -7.71 0.65 4.31
N VAL A 27 -8.83 0.48 3.61
CA VAL A 27 -8.85 -0.02 2.21
C VAL A 27 -8.12 0.93 1.26
N PRO A 28 -8.34 2.27 1.26
CA PRO A 28 -7.63 3.17 0.36
C PRO A 28 -6.10 3.13 0.52
N THR A 29 -5.62 3.01 1.75
CA THR A 29 -4.19 2.90 2.04
C THR A 29 -3.62 1.56 1.55
N ILE A 30 -4.34 0.45 1.75
CA ILE A 30 -3.94 -0.87 1.23
C ILE A 30 -3.89 -0.85 -0.31
N VAL A 31 -4.88 -0.24 -0.97
CA VAL A 31 -4.92 -0.11 -2.43
C VAL A 31 -3.72 0.71 -2.93
N SER A 32 -3.44 1.85 -2.30
CA SER A 32 -2.31 2.72 -2.66
C SER A 32 -0.97 2.01 -2.49
N LEU A 33 -0.81 1.26 -1.39
CA LEU A 33 0.39 0.47 -1.14
C LEU A 33 0.61 -0.62 -2.20
N ARG A 34 -0.45 -1.37 -2.57
CA ARG A 34 -0.36 -2.39 -3.63
C ARG A 34 -0.05 -1.77 -4.98
N ARG A 35 -0.65 -0.62 -5.30
CA ARG A 35 -0.38 0.12 -6.54
C ARG A 35 1.10 0.52 -6.62
N LYS A 36 1.65 1.17 -5.59
CA LYS A 36 3.05 1.60 -5.55
C LYS A 36 4.02 0.43 -5.71
N ALA A 37 3.79 -0.66 -4.98
CA ALA A 37 4.62 -1.86 -5.08
C ALA A 37 4.60 -2.50 -6.48
N GLU A 38 3.43 -2.51 -7.12
CA GLU A 38 3.26 -3.05 -8.47
C GLU A 38 3.88 -2.12 -9.54
N GLU A 39 3.82 -0.80 -9.36
CA GLU A 39 4.52 0.16 -10.21
C GLU A 39 6.04 -0.03 -10.16
N ILE A 40 6.60 -0.17 -8.96
CA ILE A 40 8.02 -0.49 -8.75
C ILE A 40 8.36 -1.82 -9.45
N ARG A 41 7.58 -2.88 -9.22
CA ARG A 41 7.82 -4.20 -9.81
C ARG A 41 7.88 -4.14 -11.35
N ARG A 42 6.92 -3.47 -11.99
CA ARG A 42 6.89 -3.32 -13.45
C ARG A 42 8.06 -2.48 -13.97
N ALA A 43 8.42 -1.41 -13.27
CA ALA A 43 9.54 -0.56 -13.66
C ALA A 43 10.88 -1.32 -13.60
N GLU A 44 11.08 -2.14 -12.57
CA GLU A 44 12.27 -2.99 -12.45
C GLU A 44 12.31 -4.05 -13.55
N ILE A 45 11.20 -4.77 -13.79
CA ILE A 45 11.13 -5.77 -14.88
C ILE A 45 11.40 -5.11 -16.23
N GLY A 46 10.79 -3.96 -16.51
CA GLY A 46 11.02 -3.23 -17.76
C GLY A 46 12.49 -2.84 -17.95
N ARG A 47 13.14 -2.33 -16.88
CA ARG A 47 14.58 -2.03 -16.90
C ARG A 47 15.43 -3.27 -17.14
N THR A 48 15.17 -4.36 -16.44
CA THR A 48 15.93 -5.61 -16.59
C THR A 48 15.76 -6.20 -17.99
N LEU A 49 14.53 -6.28 -18.50
CA LEU A 49 14.27 -6.80 -19.85
C LEU A 49 14.88 -5.92 -20.94
N GLY A 50 14.97 -4.60 -20.73
CA GLY A 50 15.64 -3.69 -21.66
C GLY A 50 17.17 -3.82 -21.69
N GLN A 51 17.78 -4.45 -20.68
CA GLN A 51 19.23 -4.67 -20.59
C GLN A 51 19.68 -6.05 -21.06
N LEU A 52 18.75 -7.00 -21.18
CA LEU A 52 19.02 -8.37 -21.58
C LEU A 52 18.80 -8.54 -23.09
N ASP A 53 19.54 -9.47 -23.70
CA ASP A 53 19.16 -10.00 -25.01
C ASP A 53 17.75 -10.62 -24.92
N SER A 54 17.04 -10.67 -26.06
CA SER A 54 15.65 -11.14 -26.10
C SER A 54 15.49 -12.49 -25.40
N LEU A 55 14.75 -12.50 -24.28
CA LEU A 55 14.40 -13.72 -23.55
C LEU A 55 13.24 -14.45 -24.24
N PRO A 56 13.20 -15.79 -24.20
CA PRO A 56 12.02 -16.55 -24.57
C PRO A 56 10.79 -16.14 -23.73
N PRO A 57 9.57 -16.16 -24.30
CA PRO A 57 8.34 -15.79 -23.57
C PRO A 57 8.15 -16.51 -22.24
N GLU A 58 8.47 -17.81 -22.19
CA GLU A 58 8.35 -18.63 -20.98
C GLU A 58 9.23 -18.13 -19.82
N GLN A 59 10.41 -17.57 -20.13
CA GLN A 59 11.31 -17.01 -19.12
C GLN A 59 10.83 -15.65 -18.63
N ILE A 60 10.20 -14.86 -19.50
CA ILE A 60 9.56 -13.60 -19.13
C ILE A 60 8.39 -13.87 -18.17
N ASP A 61 7.55 -14.86 -18.47
CA ASP A 61 6.44 -15.26 -17.61
C ASP A 61 6.94 -15.78 -16.24
N ALA A 62 7.97 -16.62 -16.23
CA ALA A 62 8.60 -17.08 -14.98
C ALA A 62 9.12 -15.91 -14.12
N LEU A 63 9.73 -14.89 -14.74
CA LEU A 63 10.18 -13.69 -14.05
C LEU A 63 9.00 -12.86 -13.49
N GLN A 64 7.91 -12.74 -14.23
CA GLN A 64 6.69 -12.07 -13.74
C GLN A 64 6.10 -12.80 -12.52
N VAL A 65 6.00 -14.13 -12.57
CA VAL A 65 5.50 -14.95 -11.45
C VAL A 65 6.40 -14.81 -10.22
N LEU A 66 7.72 -14.90 -10.40
CA LEU A 66 8.71 -14.76 -9.34
C LEU A 66 8.58 -13.40 -8.63
N THR A 67 8.62 -12.32 -9.41
CA THR A 67 8.57 -10.96 -8.87
C THR A 67 7.22 -10.66 -8.21
N GLN A 68 6.11 -11.16 -8.76
CA GLN A 68 4.80 -11.05 -8.13
C GLN A 68 4.74 -11.78 -6.79
N SER A 69 5.35 -12.97 -6.70
CA SER A 69 5.45 -13.74 -5.46
C SER A 69 6.24 -12.99 -4.38
N ILE A 70 7.35 -12.34 -4.75
CA ILE A 70 8.14 -11.50 -3.85
C ILE A 70 7.28 -10.32 -3.33
N VAL A 71 6.64 -9.56 -4.22
CA VAL A 71 5.76 -8.45 -3.83
C VAL A 71 4.65 -8.92 -2.89
N ASN A 72 3.98 -10.03 -3.21
CA ASN A 72 2.92 -10.57 -2.37
C ASN A 72 3.42 -10.94 -0.97
N LYS A 73 4.60 -11.55 -0.86
CA LYS A 73 5.21 -11.91 0.44
C LYS A 73 5.61 -10.68 1.24
N VAL A 74 6.23 -9.69 0.61
CA VAL A 74 6.63 -8.43 1.27
C VAL A 74 5.41 -7.66 1.78
N LEU A 75 4.33 -7.62 0.99
CA LEU A 75 3.11 -6.89 1.36
C LEU A 75 2.21 -7.63 2.35
N HIS A 76 2.44 -8.91 2.60
CA HIS A 76 1.60 -9.71 3.49
C HIS A 76 1.53 -9.11 4.90
N ASP A 77 2.69 -8.90 5.54
CA ASP A 77 2.75 -8.44 6.93
C ASP A 77 2.30 -6.97 7.09
N PRO A 78 2.69 -6.01 6.23
CA PRO A 78 2.16 -4.65 6.26
C PRO A 78 0.63 -4.60 6.11
N ILE A 79 0.05 -5.41 5.22
CA ILE A 79 -1.41 -5.47 5.05
C ILE A 79 -2.08 -6.06 6.28
N LEU A 80 -1.51 -7.12 6.87
CA LEU A 80 -2.04 -7.70 8.11
C LEU A 80 -1.95 -6.71 9.28
N PHE A 81 -0.84 -5.97 9.39
CA PHE A 81 -0.66 -4.93 10.39
C PHE A 81 -1.76 -3.86 10.30
N LEU A 82 -2.04 -3.37 9.09
CA LEU A 82 -3.11 -2.39 8.86
C LEU A 82 -4.51 -2.93 9.22
N LYS A 83 -4.77 -4.22 8.97
CA LYS A 83 -6.06 -4.88 9.26
C LYS A 83 -6.29 -5.20 10.74
N ARG A 84 -5.24 -5.40 11.54
CA ARG A 84 -5.32 -5.91 12.94
C ARG A 84 -5.64 -4.83 13.99
N SER A 85 -5.65 -3.56 13.62
CA SER A 85 -5.93 -2.45 14.52
C SER A 85 -7.35 -2.53 15.08
N SER A 86 -7.51 -2.64 16.40
CA SER A 86 -8.82 -2.87 17.05
C SER A 86 -9.51 -1.59 17.54
N SER A 87 -8.76 -0.52 17.83
CA SER A 87 -9.30 0.78 18.26
C SER A 87 -9.10 1.86 17.20
N ARG A 88 -9.98 2.88 17.17
CA ARG A 88 -9.91 3.99 16.21
C ARG A 88 -8.58 4.75 16.29
N THR A 89 -8.12 5.07 17.50
CA THR A 89 -6.83 5.76 17.70
C THR A 89 -5.65 4.94 17.19
N GLN A 90 -5.64 3.61 17.40
CA GLN A 90 -4.58 2.76 16.86
C GLN A 90 -4.66 2.63 15.32
N LYS A 91 -5.88 2.57 14.76
CA LYS A 91 -6.09 2.58 13.30
C LYS A 91 -5.50 3.84 12.66
N ASP A 92 -5.79 5.01 13.22
CA ASP A 92 -5.30 6.29 12.71
C ASP A 92 -3.77 6.36 12.74
N VAL A 93 -3.13 5.94 13.86
CA VAL A 93 -1.67 5.91 13.96
C VAL A 93 -1.05 4.92 12.99
N HIS A 94 -1.59 3.71 12.87
CA HIS A 94 -1.06 2.71 11.94
C HIS A 94 -1.21 3.15 10.47
N LEU A 95 -2.31 3.84 10.14
CA LEU A 95 -2.52 4.42 8.82
C LEU A 95 -1.55 5.55 8.53
N ASP A 96 -1.32 6.47 9.46
CA ASP A 96 -0.34 7.56 9.32
C ASP A 96 1.07 7.00 9.10
N VAL A 97 1.48 6.05 9.94
CA VAL A 97 2.80 5.39 9.82
C VAL A 97 2.95 4.71 8.47
N ALA A 98 1.95 3.96 8.01
CA ALA A 98 2.02 3.29 6.70
C ALA A 98 2.08 4.28 5.53
N ARG A 99 1.28 5.36 5.58
CA ARG A 99 1.30 6.41 4.56
C ARG A 99 2.65 7.10 4.48
N ARG A 100 3.28 7.40 5.62
CA ARG A 100 4.60 8.03 5.66
C ARG A 100 5.73 7.07 5.29
N LEU A 101 5.70 5.83 5.76
CA LEU A 101 6.74 4.84 5.49
C LEU A 101 6.84 4.50 4.00
N PHE A 102 5.70 4.48 3.30
CA PHE A 102 5.65 4.15 1.88
C PHE A 102 5.38 5.39 1.00
N SER A 103 5.38 6.58 1.58
CA SER A 103 5.02 7.85 0.93
C SER A 103 3.78 7.71 0.03
N LEU A 104 2.65 7.32 0.62
CA LEU A 104 1.40 7.04 -0.11
C LEU A 104 0.54 8.30 -0.33
N ASP A 105 0.90 9.42 0.31
CA ASP A 105 0.20 10.71 0.22
C ASP A 105 0.74 11.61 -0.92
N GLU A 106 1.48 11.01 -1.87
CA GLU A 106 2.12 11.68 -3.01
C GLU A 106 1.10 12.05 -4.11
N ASP A 107 0.20 12.98 -3.79
CA ASP A 107 -0.16 14.11 -4.67
C ASP A 107 0.69 15.36 -4.34
N ARG A 108 1.66 15.23 -3.43
CA ARG A 108 2.64 16.27 -3.15
C ARG A 108 3.84 16.05 -4.07
N PRO A 109 4.13 16.97 -5.01
CA PRO A 109 5.26 16.80 -5.92
C PRO A 109 6.54 16.63 -5.11
N GLU A 110 7.27 15.55 -5.38
CA GLU A 110 8.62 15.34 -4.88
C GLU A 110 9.43 16.59 -5.24
N MET A 111 9.96 17.28 -4.22
CA MET A 111 11.04 18.24 -4.45
C MET A 111 12.23 17.41 -4.93
N VAL A 112 12.46 17.44 -6.24
CA VAL A 112 13.66 16.90 -6.85
C VAL A 112 14.82 17.72 -6.27
N ASP A 113 15.62 17.11 -5.39
CA ASP A 113 16.93 17.64 -5.00
C ASP A 113 17.83 17.64 -6.25
N ASN A 114 17.70 18.70 -7.05
CA ASN A 114 18.58 19.01 -8.14
C ASN A 114 19.77 19.82 -7.61
N GLU A 115 20.56 19.21 -6.71
CA GLU A 115 21.85 19.75 -6.29
C GLU A 115 22.93 18.68 -6.45
N LEU A 116 23.32 18.40 -7.70
CA LEU A 116 24.64 17.85 -8.05
C LEU A 116 25.11 18.27 -9.46
N GLN A 117 24.56 19.34 -10.03
CA GLN A 117 25.08 20.00 -11.23
C GLN A 117 25.49 21.44 -10.92
N ILE A 118 26.53 21.63 -10.11
CA ILE A 118 27.32 22.85 -10.16
C ILE A 118 28.81 22.47 -10.29
N SER A 119 29.37 22.85 -11.44
CA SER A 119 30.79 23.04 -11.74
C SER A 119 31.64 21.82 -12.13
N VAL A 120 31.37 21.25 -13.31
CA VAL A 120 32.47 20.98 -14.25
C VAL A 120 32.44 22.08 -15.31
N GLY A 121 33.30 23.07 -15.17
CA GLY A 121 33.46 24.16 -16.13
C GLY A 121 34.31 25.30 -15.60
N SER A 122 35.53 25.40 -16.11
CA SER A 122 36.44 26.56 -16.09
C SER A 122 37.35 26.73 -14.87
N ASN A 123 38.53 26.09 -14.89
CA ASN A 123 39.79 26.74 -15.28
C ASN A 123 40.91 25.68 -15.39
#